data_AF-A0A936DCR5-F1
#
_entry.id   AF-A0A936DCR5-F1
#
_cell.length_a   1.000
_cell.length_b   1.000
_cell.length_c   1.000
_cell.angle_alpha   90.00
_cell.angle_beta   90.00
_cell.angle_gamma   90.00
#
_symmetry.space_group_name_H-M   'P 1'
#
loop_
_entity.id
_entity.type
_entity.pdbx_description
1 polymer ?
#
loop_
_entity_poly.entity_id
_entity_poly.type
_entity_poly.pdbx_seq_one_letter_code
_entity_poly.pdbx_strand_id
1 'polypeptide(L)'
;MRALVCWVGLGAGVAGCKSASERLEGLVPDGATGIASADVAAIRSGELYAKLRGIADAQPDVAGKLDALRDTCKLDLDTLDRYVVGFDALGANLFIAMHMPRIGTTDALTCALGQLGGDELATLREEDGRAVLEPTGGEGRAWALDDDTLVLVTKGWVDAVQGRVAGKGKGAIEGNLAAAVALADRKRQVWFAGEWPALAAKVLERGPVVGLERVGGGFDLGSQMQLVATLEFRDDASASAAKTALDAQKTEFVARMKSEQIPSEMLESVALELDGRHVVVRSDVPIVQLVEQSLASFRGYMVRSKTVEARLNLGSMWRSLQYAATEERVGADGALAPAGCPTGGRAEGSAGITPPLEIDCSKGCVAGRDYDAALWRENPVWSALSFEPFETHRYHYDLEWKNASPGRCEFTLKAFGDLDGDRVYSTFARSGTVAAGLVEGAQEPTATDEAE
;
A
#
# COMPACT_ATOMS: atom_id res chain seq x y z
N MET A 1 11.97 33.86 -18.08
CA MET A 1 13.31 34.32 -17.66
C MET A 1 14.07 33.25 -16.84
N ARG A 2 14.07 31.97 -17.27
CA ARG A 2 14.73 30.85 -16.54
C ARG A 2 15.91 30.21 -17.31
N ALA A 3 16.43 30.86 -18.34
CA ALA A 3 17.42 30.26 -19.27
C ALA A 3 18.84 30.84 -19.19
N LEU A 4 19.20 31.63 -18.17
CA LEU A 4 20.46 32.38 -18.20
C LEU A 4 21.23 32.40 -16.87
N VAL A 5 21.40 31.25 -16.21
CA VAL A 5 22.41 31.08 -15.16
C VAL A 5 23.04 29.67 -15.29
N CYS A 6 23.74 29.42 -16.39
CA CYS A 6 24.82 28.44 -16.40
C CYS A 6 26.10 29.21 -16.07
N TRP A 7 26.38 29.37 -14.78
CA TRP A 7 27.46 30.24 -14.33
C TRP A 7 28.83 29.58 -14.53
N VAL A 8 29.72 30.40 -15.07
CA VAL A 8 31.12 30.15 -15.37
C VAL A 8 31.90 29.99 -14.06
N GLY A 9 32.14 28.75 -13.66
CA GLY A 9 33.13 28.39 -12.64
C GLY A 9 34.41 27.92 -13.31
N LEU A 10 35.47 28.71 -13.20
CA LEU A 10 36.78 28.50 -13.83
C LEU A 10 37.44 27.18 -13.40
N GLY A 11 37.49 26.23 -14.33
CA GLY A 11 38.29 25.00 -14.27
C GLY A 11 38.01 24.19 -15.52
N ALA A 12 38.95 24.19 -16.47
CA ALA A 12 38.76 23.74 -17.85
C ALA A 12 38.12 22.35 -17.98
N GLY A 13 36.88 22.35 -18.45
CA GLY A 13 36.14 21.21 -18.96
C GLY A 13 34.73 21.68 -19.25
N VAL A 14 34.37 21.83 -20.53
CA VAL A 14 33.04 22.30 -20.97
C VAL A 14 32.01 21.22 -20.61
N ALA A 15 31.57 21.21 -19.35
CA ALA A 15 30.40 20.46 -18.93
C ALA A 15 29.18 21.25 -19.42
N GLY A 16 28.60 20.81 -20.55
CA GLY A 16 27.31 21.33 -21.01
C GLY A 16 26.29 21.27 -19.88
N CYS A 17 25.37 22.25 -19.84
CA CYS A 17 24.34 22.32 -18.82
C CYS A 17 23.42 21.11 -18.93
N LYS A 18 23.76 20.05 -18.18
CA LYS A 18 22.89 18.90 -17.99
C LYS A 18 21.61 19.39 -17.34
N SER A 19 20.47 18.91 -17.82
CA SER A 19 19.18 19.12 -17.15
C SER A 19 19.24 18.61 -15.70
N ALA A 20 18.39 19.13 -14.82
CA ALA A 20 18.26 18.61 -13.45
C ALA A 20 18.03 17.09 -13.46
N SER A 21 17.25 16.60 -14.42
CA SER A 21 17.06 15.18 -14.70
C SER A 21 18.37 14.42 -14.93
N GLU A 22 19.17 14.84 -15.91
CA GLU A 22 20.44 14.18 -16.24
C GLU A 22 21.44 14.24 -15.09
N ARG A 23 21.36 15.30 -14.25
CA ARG A 23 22.16 15.41 -13.04
C ARG A 23 21.78 14.31 -12.04
N LEU A 24 20.49 14.14 -11.73
CA LEU A 24 20.02 13.14 -10.76
C LEU A 24 20.27 11.71 -11.25
N GLU A 25 19.96 11.45 -12.51
CA GLU A 25 20.20 10.17 -13.17
C GLU A 25 21.68 9.76 -13.13
N GLY A 26 22.59 10.73 -13.24
CA GLY A 26 24.04 10.52 -13.16
C GLY A 26 24.57 10.15 -11.77
N LEU A 27 23.76 10.27 -10.72
CA LEU A 27 24.10 9.91 -9.34
C LEU A 27 23.85 8.44 -9.01
N VAL A 28 23.04 7.75 -9.82
CA VAL A 28 22.81 6.31 -9.63
C VAL A 28 24.15 5.57 -9.75
N PRO A 29 24.57 4.82 -8.72
CA PRO A 29 25.90 4.23 -8.68
C PRO A 29 26.04 3.07 -9.68
N ASP A 30 27.27 2.83 -10.17
CA ASP A 30 27.61 1.75 -11.13
C ASP A 30 27.29 0.32 -10.65
N GLY A 31 26.92 0.15 -9.37
CA GLY A 31 26.45 -1.14 -8.84
C GLY A 31 24.95 -1.40 -9.07
N ALA A 32 24.19 -0.43 -9.58
CA ALA A 32 22.76 -0.59 -9.82
C ALA A 32 22.51 -1.51 -11.02
N THR A 33 21.62 -2.49 -10.89
CA THR A 33 21.22 -3.35 -12.01
C THR A 33 19.92 -2.87 -12.66
N GLY A 34 19.27 -1.86 -12.09
CA GLY A 34 18.11 -1.20 -12.67
C GLY A 34 18.06 0.28 -12.32
N ILE A 35 17.47 1.06 -13.21
CA ILE A 35 17.19 2.47 -13.06
C ILE A 35 15.80 2.79 -13.65
N ALA A 36 15.07 3.67 -12.99
CA ALA A 36 13.86 4.27 -13.52
C ALA A 36 13.86 5.77 -13.23
N SER A 37 13.28 6.56 -14.12
CA SER A 37 13.13 7.99 -13.93
C SER A 37 11.79 8.47 -14.44
N ALA A 38 11.16 9.36 -13.68
CA ALA A 38 9.87 9.95 -13.98
C ALA A 38 9.95 11.49 -14.03
N ASP A 39 9.43 12.07 -15.11
CA ASP A 39 9.02 13.47 -15.23
C ASP A 39 7.65 13.62 -14.56
N VAL A 40 7.67 13.84 -13.25
CA VAL A 40 6.45 13.94 -12.45
C VAL A 40 5.64 15.17 -12.88
N ALA A 41 6.31 16.26 -13.28
CA ALA A 41 5.62 17.43 -13.80
C ALA A 41 4.78 17.13 -15.05
N ALA A 42 5.29 16.32 -15.97
CA ALA A 42 4.55 15.89 -17.15
C ALA A 42 3.38 14.95 -16.77
N ILE A 43 3.60 14.01 -15.84
CA ILE A 43 2.56 13.07 -15.37
C ILE A 43 1.38 13.81 -14.72
N ARG A 44 1.66 14.85 -13.93
CA ARG A 44 0.64 15.64 -13.22
C ARG A 44 -0.41 16.27 -14.13
N SER A 45 -0.04 16.57 -15.36
CA SER A 45 -0.96 17.14 -16.35
C SER A 45 -1.95 16.11 -16.93
N GLY A 46 -1.76 14.82 -16.63
CA GLY A 46 -2.58 13.73 -17.14
C GLY A 46 -3.85 13.46 -16.32
N GLU A 47 -4.84 12.88 -16.99
CA GLU A 47 -6.14 12.48 -16.39
C GLU A 47 -5.97 11.48 -15.24
N LEU A 48 -5.06 10.51 -15.38
CA LEU A 48 -4.76 9.54 -14.34
C LEU A 48 -4.32 10.22 -13.04
N TYR A 49 -3.45 11.24 -13.13
CA TYR A 49 -3.00 11.96 -11.94
C TYR A 49 -4.15 12.69 -11.27
N ALA A 50 -4.96 13.43 -12.04
CA ALA A 50 -6.12 14.13 -11.50
C ALA A 50 -7.08 13.17 -10.76
N LYS A 51 -7.25 11.96 -11.29
CA LYS A 51 -8.08 10.93 -10.67
C LYS A 51 -7.47 10.37 -9.39
N LEU A 52 -6.18 9.98 -9.42
CA LEU A 52 -5.46 9.51 -8.23
C LEU A 52 -5.43 10.58 -7.13
N ARG A 53 -5.25 11.85 -7.52
CA ARG A 53 -5.35 12.99 -6.61
C ARG A 53 -6.74 13.11 -6.01
N GLY A 54 -7.80 13.04 -6.82
CA GLY A 54 -9.17 13.05 -6.32
C GLY A 54 -9.49 11.90 -5.35
N ILE A 55 -8.88 10.73 -5.54
CA ILE A 55 -8.99 9.60 -4.60
C ILE A 55 -8.28 9.90 -3.28
N ALA A 56 -7.07 10.46 -3.34
CA ALA A 56 -6.33 10.88 -2.16
C ALA A 56 -7.07 11.98 -1.38
N ASP A 57 -7.64 12.96 -2.10
CA ASP A 57 -8.42 14.06 -1.51
C ASP A 57 -9.73 13.56 -0.88
N ALA A 58 -10.29 12.46 -1.37
CA ALA A 58 -11.48 11.83 -0.80
C ALA A 58 -11.20 11.03 0.50
N GLN A 59 -9.93 10.81 0.86
CA GLN A 59 -9.53 10.15 2.11
C GLN A 59 -9.11 11.23 3.12
N PRO A 60 -9.93 11.56 4.14
CA PRO A 60 -9.68 12.72 5.00
C PRO A 60 -8.33 12.71 5.73
N ASP A 61 -7.83 11.52 6.06
CA ASP A 61 -6.52 11.33 6.71
C ASP A 61 -5.36 11.60 5.75
N VAL A 62 -5.46 11.11 4.50
CA VAL A 62 -4.47 11.36 3.46
C VAL A 62 -4.51 12.81 3.02
N ALA A 63 -5.70 13.33 2.70
CA ALA A 63 -5.92 14.72 2.34
C ALA A 63 -5.39 15.66 3.42
N GLY A 64 -5.73 15.42 4.68
CA GLY A 64 -5.26 16.21 5.81
C GLY A 64 -3.74 16.21 5.95
N LYS A 65 -3.07 15.08 5.71
CA LYS A 65 -1.60 15.00 5.71
C LYS A 65 -0.97 15.73 4.52
N LEU A 66 -1.54 15.59 3.32
CA LEU A 66 -1.08 16.28 2.11
C LEU A 66 -1.24 17.79 2.25
N ASP A 67 -2.38 18.24 2.77
CA ASP A 67 -2.65 19.64 3.08
C ASP A 67 -1.71 20.15 4.17
N ALA A 68 -1.44 19.37 5.23
CA ALA A 68 -0.48 19.76 6.25
C ALA A 68 0.94 19.91 5.68
N LEU A 69 1.40 18.99 4.83
CA LEU A 69 2.69 19.10 4.14
C LEU A 69 2.75 20.36 3.27
N ARG A 70 1.71 20.63 2.46
CA ARG A 70 1.63 21.81 1.59
C ARG A 70 1.54 23.11 2.38
N ASP A 71 0.57 23.21 3.28
CA ASP A 71 0.16 24.47 3.89
C ASP A 71 1.01 24.80 5.12
N THR A 72 1.44 23.79 5.88
CA THR A 72 2.29 23.98 7.07
C THR A 72 3.77 23.85 6.72
N CYS A 73 4.16 22.75 6.07
CA CYS A 73 5.57 22.49 5.78
C CYS A 73 6.08 23.15 4.50
N LYS A 74 5.18 23.76 3.70
CA LYS A 74 5.50 24.35 2.39
C LYS A 74 6.15 23.35 1.43
N LEU A 75 5.80 22.08 1.59
CA LEU A 75 6.17 20.97 0.72
C LEU A 75 4.95 20.57 -0.09
N ASP A 76 4.86 21.15 -1.28
CA ASP A 76 3.77 20.86 -2.20
C ASP A 76 4.16 19.73 -3.13
N LEU A 77 3.61 18.53 -2.93
CA LEU A 77 3.86 17.38 -3.83
C LEU A 77 3.42 17.66 -5.27
N ASP A 78 2.50 18.61 -5.49
CA ASP A 78 2.13 19.10 -6.82
C ASP A 78 3.23 19.97 -7.46
N THR A 79 4.38 20.13 -6.80
CA THR A 79 5.60 20.75 -7.33
C THR A 79 6.80 19.79 -7.47
N LEU A 80 6.65 18.50 -7.15
CA LEU A 80 7.66 17.47 -7.45
C LEU A 80 7.91 17.36 -8.96
N ASP A 81 9.08 17.74 -9.44
CA ASP A 81 9.36 17.78 -10.89
C ASP A 81 9.92 16.45 -11.40
N ARG A 82 10.84 15.86 -10.64
CA ARG A 82 11.58 14.66 -11.05
C ARG A 82 11.69 13.66 -9.91
N TYR A 83 11.60 12.40 -10.28
CA TYR A 83 11.85 11.26 -9.40
C TYR A 83 12.76 10.26 -10.12
N VAL A 84 13.86 9.85 -9.48
CA VAL A 84 14.81 8.85 -10.01
C VAL A 84 14.97 7.75 -8.98
N VAL A 85 14.94 6.50 -9.44
CA VAL A 85 15.21 5.32 -8.61
C VAL A 85 16.29 4.47 -9.25
N GLY A 86 17.23 4.00 -8.45
CA GLY A 86 18.17 2.93 -8.82
C GLY A 86 18.10 1.81 -7.81
N PHE A 87 18.30 0.57 -8.26
CA PHE A 87 18.28 -0.62 -7.39
C PHE A 87 19.23 -1.69 -7.90
N ASP A 88 19.71 -2.55 -7.00
CA ASP A 88 20.47 -3.75 -7.37
C ASP A 88 19.56 -4.97 -7.57
N ALA A 89 20.13 -6.07 -8.06
CA ALA A 89 19.39 -7.24 -8.52
C ALA A 89 18.62 -7.96 -7.40
N LEU A 90 18.94 -7.68 -6.13
CA LEU A 90 18.33 -8.29 -4.96
C LEU A 90 17.53 -7.30 -4.13
N GLY A 91 17.44 -6.03 -4.55
CA GLY A 91 16.84 -4.96 -3.78
C GLY A 91 17.55 -4.67 -2.45
N ALA A 92 18.77 -5.19 -2.27
CA ALA A 92 19.56 -4.97 -1.06
C ALA A 92 20.06 -3.53 -0.98
N ASN A 93 20.24 -2.90 -2.14
CA ASN A 93 20.54 -1.49 -2.25
C ASN A 93 19.50 -0.73 -3.08
N LEU A 94 19.21 0.48 -2.61
CA LEU A 94 18.23 1.39 -3.19
C LEU A 94 18.82 2.80 -3.21
N PHE A 95 18.58 3.51 -4.30
CA PHE A 95 18.84 4.93 -4.49
C PHE A 95 17.53 5.57 -4.90
N ILE A 96 17.16 6.69 -4.27
CA ILE A 96 16.06 7.55 -4.66
C ILE A 96 16.57 8.99 -4.70
N ALA A 97 16.26 9.72 -5.76
CA ALA A 97 16.48 11.16 -5.82
C ALA A 97 15.22 11.88 -6.28
N MET A 98 14.94 13.00 -5.63
CA MET A 98 13.75 13.81 -5.86
C MET A 98 14.14 15.27 -6.06
N HIS A 99 13.54 15.92 -7.04
CA HIS A 99 13.64 17.36 -7.24
C HIS A 99 12.27 18.00 -7.01
N MET A 100 12.16 18.78 -5.94
CA MET A 100 10.94 19.47 -5.55
C MET A 100 11.32 20.73 -4.76
N PRO A 101 10.69 21.89 -5.02
CA PRO A 101 10.90 23.10 -4.24
C PRO A 101 10.95 22.83 -2.73
N ARG A 102 12.02 23.29 -2.08
CA ARG A 102 12.25 23.24 -0.63
C ARG A 102 12.43 21.86 0.01
N ILE A 103 12.41 20.76 -0.74
CA ILE A 103 12.52 19.42 -0.14
C ILE A 103 13.86 19.16 0.57
N GLY A 104 14.90 19.94 0.25
CA GLY A 104 16.21 19.85 0.87
C GLY A 104 16.40 20.74 2.11
N THR A 105 15.43 21.57 2.49
CA THR A 105 15.61 22.50 3.60
C THR A 105 15.31 21.84 4.96
N THR A 106 16.14 22.15 5.97
CA THR A 106 16.02 21.58 7.32
C THR A 106 14.65 21.86 7.95
N ASP A 107 14.09 23.05 7.74
CA ASP A 107 12.80 23.44 8.31
C ASP A 107 11.63 22.66 7.69
N ALA A 108 11.66 22.46 6.37
CA ALA A 108 10.64 21.70 5.66
C ALA A 108 10.69 20.21 6.05
N LEU A 109 11.89 19.63 6.15
CA LEU A 109 12.08 18.23 6.56
C LEU A 109 11.72 18.00 8.04
N THR A 110 12.08 18.91 8.94
CA THR A 110 11.65 18.85 10.35
C THR A 110 10.12 18.81 10.43
N CYS A 111 9.46 19.71 9.69
CA CYS A 111 8.01 19.77 9.67
C CYS A 111 7.38 18.50 9.09
N ALA A 112 7.90 18.00 7.96
CA ALA A 112 7.41 16.76 7.34
C ALA A 112 7.52 15.56 8.27
N LEU A 113 8.66 15.38 8.95
CA LEU A 113 8.82 14.31 9.95
C LEU A 113 7.75 14.45 11.04
N GLY A 114 7.54 15.65 11.59
CA GLY A 114 6.50 15.90 12.58
C GLY A 114 5.08 15.52 12.13
N GLN A 115 4.76 15.69 10.84
CA GLN A 115 3.46 15.29 10.28
C GLN A 115 3.33 13.79 9.99
N LEU A 116 4.45 13.09 9.81
CA LEU A 116 4.48 11.69 9.33
C LEU A 116 4.74 10.64 10.42
N GLY A 117 5.17 11.04 11.62
CA GLY A 117 5.48 10.09 12.71
C GLY A 117 6.64 10.51 13.62
N GLY A 118 7.20 11.70 13.40
CA GLY A 118 8.27 12.28 14.21
C GLY A 118 9.58 11.48 14.16
N ASP A 119 10.29 11.49 15.29
CA ASP A 119 11.61 10.89 15.46
C ASP A 119 11.60 9.35 15.35
N GLU A 120 10.42 8.72 15.35
CA GLU A 120 10.31 7.26 15.16
C GLU A 120 10.72 6.84 13.74
N LEU A 121 10.58 7.74 12.75
CA LEU A 121 10.89 7.43 11.35
C LEU A 121 12.36 7.65 11.01
N ALA A 122 12.90 8.79 11.42
CA ALA A 122 14.27 9.19 11.12
C ALA A 122 14.73 10.29 12.08
N THR A 123 16.04 10.37 12.28
CA THR A 123 16.68 11.52 12.92
C THR A 123 17.12 12.52 11.85
N LEU A 124 16.84 13.80 12.07
CA LEU A 124 17.29 14.89 11.21
C LEU A 124 18.44 15.64 11.88
N ARG A 125 19.52 15.84 11.13
CA ARG A 125 20.69 16.63 11.55
C ARG A 125 21.17 17.53 10.42
N GLU A 126 21.98 18.52 10.75
CA GLU A 126 22.63 19.38 9.78
C GLU A 126 24.11 19.01 9.66
N GLU A 127 24.59 18.83 8.44
CA GLU A 127 26.01 18.62 8.12
C GLU A 127 26.40 19.54 6.97
N ASP A 128 27.48 20.31 7.15
CA ASP A 128 27.99 21.24 6.14
C ASP A 128 26.91 22.19 5.58
N GLY A 129 25.98 22.62 6.44
CA GLY A 129 24.86 23.49 6.09
C GLY A 129 23.73 22.82 5.32
N ARG A 130 23.66 21.48 5.34
CA ARG A 130 22.67 20.70 4.60
C ARG A 130 21.93 19.75 5.52
N ALA A 131 20.64 19.57 5.26
CA ALA A 131 19.82 18.60 5.94
C ALA A 131 20.28 17.16 5.63
N VAL A 132 20.42 16.35 6.67
CA VAL A 132 20.73 14.93 6.61
C VAL A 132 19.74 14.16 7.47
N LEU A 133 19.09 13.19 6.87
CA LEU A 133 18.14 12.28 7.49
C LEU A 133 18.78 10.90 7.66
N GLU A 134 18.67 10.33 8.85
CA GLU A 134 19.07 8.96 9.13
C GLU A 134 17.84 8.18 9.58
N PRO A 135 17.29 7.30 8.72
CA PRO A 135 16.17 6.44 9.08
C PRO A 135 16.47 5.63 10.34
N THR A 136 15.44 5.45 11.17
CA THR A 136 15.53 4.60 12.36
C THR A 136 15.93 3.19 11.95
N GLY A 137 16.99 2.66 12.56
CA GLY A 137 17.61 1.39 12.19
C GLY A 137 18.91 1.51 11.39
N GLY A 138 19.24 2.70 10.85
CA GLY A 138 20.54 2.96 10.22
C GLY A 138 20.77 2.21 8.90
N GLU A 139 19.71 1.74 8.25
CA GLU A 139 19.75 0.99 6.98
C GLU A 139 19.99 1.90 5.76
N GLY A 140 19.96 3.21 5.95
CA GLY A 140 20.17 4.17 4.89
C GLY A 140 20.51 5.56 5.40
N ARG A 141 20.58 6.49 4.46
CA ARG A 141 20.84 7.91 4.70
C ARG A 141 20.17 8.71 3.60
N ALA A 142 19.55 9.83 3.98
CA ALA A 142 19.12 10.85 3.05
C ALA A 142 19.89 12.15 3.31
N TRP A 143 20.16 12.93 2.26
CA TRP A 143 20.72 14.26 2.40
C TRP A 143 20.31 15.19 1.26
N ALA A 144 20.24 16.47 1.57
CA ALA A 144 19.97 17.51 0.59
C ALA A 144 21.21 17.75 -0.31
N LEU A 145 21.01 17.77 -1.63
CA LEU A 145 22.06 18.24 -2.56
C LEU A 145 22.06 19.76 -2.74
N ASP A 146 20.89 20.34 -2.58
CA ASP A 146 20.55 21.76 -2.58
C ASP A 146 19.14 21.89 -1.98
N ASP A 147 18.62 23.11 -1.87
CA ASP A 147 17.31 23.37 -1.23
C ASP A 147 16.15 22.63 -1.90
N ASP A 148 16.28 22.27 -3.17
CA ASP A 148 15.22 21.67 -3.99
C ASP A 148 15.48 20.20 -4.34
N THR A 149 16.55 19.60 -3.80
CA THR A 149 16.94 18.23 -4.15
C THR A 149 17.27 17.40 -2.92
N LEU A 150 16.56 16.28 -2.77
CA LEU A 150 16.81 15.28 -1.73
C LEU A 150 17.24 13.96 -2.37
N VAL A 151 18.30 13.35 -1.83
CA VAL A 151 18.76 12.00 -2.19
C VAL A 151 18.63 11.10 -0.98
N LEU A 152 18.07 9.91 -1.16
CA LEU A 152 17.97 8.83 -0.17
C LEU A 152 18.68 7.60 -0.72
N VAL A 153 19.52 6.97 0.09
CA VAL A 153 20.28 5.79 -0.31
C VAL A 153 20.38 4.79 0.82
N THR A 154 20.45 3.51 0.50
CA THR A 154 20.79 2.47 1.48
C THR A 154 22.26 2.58 1.88
N LYS A 155 22.59 2.05 3.06
CA LYS A 155 23.92 2.09 3.65
C LYS A 155 25.02 1.61 2.70
N GLY A 156 24.75 0.55 1.92
CA GLY A 156 25.73 -0.01 0.97
C GLY A 156 26.11 0.90 -0.19
N TRP A 157 25.34 1.97 -0.46
CA TRP A 157 25.58 2.90 -1.57
C TRP A 157 25.93 4.33 -1.15
N VAL A 158 25.98 4.64 0.15
CA VAL A 158 26.30 5.98 0.67
C VAL A 158 27.60 6.51 0.06
N ASP A 159 28.70 5.77 0.20
CA ASP A 159 30.02 6.19 -0.27
C ASP A 159 30.09 6.35 -1.79
N ALA A 160 29.46 5.43 -2.53
CA ALA A 160 29.44 5.47 -3.99
C ALA A 160 28.71 6.74 -4.48
N VAL A 161 27.55 7.03 -3.91
CA VAL A 161 26.72 8.17 -4.30
C VAL A 161 27.35 9.50 -3.85
N GLN A 162 27.93 9.57 -2.65
CA GLN A 162 28.72 10.74 -2.22
C GLN A 162 29.92 10.99 -3.15
N GLY A 163 30.60 9.91 -3.57
CA GLY A 163 31.61 9.97 -4.62
C GLY A 163 31.08 10.63 -5.90
N ARG A 164 29.89 10.22 -6.38
CA ARG A 164 29.24 10.80 -7.56
C ARG A 164 28.92 12.28 -7.38
N VAL A 165 28.40 12.68 -6.23
CA VAL A 165 28.12 14.09 -5.90
C VAL A 165 29.41 14.92 -5.96
N ALA A 166 30.54 14.34 -5.52
CA ALA A 166 31.87 14.96 -5.61
C ALA A 166 32.53 14.87 -7.00
N GLY A 167 31.81 14.42 -8.03
CA GLY A 167 32.33 14.26 -9.39
C GLY A 167 33.30 13.09 -9.58
N LYS A 168 33.33 12.14 -8.63
CA LYS A 168 34.18 10.95 -8.65
C LYS A 168 33.39 9.70 -9.08
N GLY A 169 34.12 8.66 -9.46
CA GLY A 169 33.54 7.37 -9.85
C GLY A 169 32.80 7.42 -11.20
N LYS A 170 32.03 6.37 -11.48
CA LYS A 170 31.19 6.22 -12.67
C LYS A 170 29.74 5.98 -12.22
N GLY A 171 28.77 6.53 -12.94
CA GLY A 171 27.35 6.28 -12.68
C GLY A 171 26.83 5.15 -13.55
N ALA A 172 25.73 4.52 -13.17
CA ALA A 172 25.18 3.35 -13.87
C ALA A 172 24.93 3.61 -15.36
N ILE A 173 24.41 4.78 -15.72
CA ILE A 173 24.11 5.16 -17.11
C ILE A 173 25.37 5.23 -17.97
N GLU A 174 26.48 5.73 -17.42
CA GLU A 174 27.75 5.79 -18.13
C GLU A 174 28.45 4.42 -18.10
N GLY A 175 28.12 3.61 -17.10
CA GLY A 175 28.77 2.38 -16.69
C GLY A 175 28.00 1.12 -17.06
N ASN A 176 27.71 0.28 -16.07
CA ASN A 176 27.17 -1.06 -16.25
C ASN A 176 25.80 -1.08 -16.96
N LEU A 177 24.95 -0.06 -16.76
CA LEU A 177 23.65 0.05 -17.40
C LEU A 177 23.66 0.77 -18.75
N ALA A 178 24.80 1.20 -19.28
CA ALA A 178 24.87 1.96 -20.53
C ALA A 178 24.15 1.26 -21.70
N ALA A 179 24.32 -0.06 -21.84
CA ALA A 179 23.66 -0.84 -22.87
C ALA A 179 22.14 -0.93 -22.66
N ALA A 180 21.68 -1.17 -21.42
CA ALA A 180 20.25 -1.22 -21.12
C ALA A 180 19.58 0.14 -21.31
N VAL A 181 20.25 1.23 -20.92
CA VAL A 181 19.75 2.60 -21.07
C VAL A 181 19.65 3.00 -22.54
N ALA A 182 20.52 2.47 -23.42
CA ALA A 182 20.42 2.68 -24.86
C ALA A 182 19.15 2.04 -25.47
N LEU A 183 18.53 1.07 -24.81
CA LEU A 183 17.26 0.45 -25.22
C LEU A 183 16.03 1.26 -24.77
N ALA A 184 16.20 2.18 -23.81
CA ALA A 184 15.10 2.90 -23.19
C ALA A 184 14.68 4.16 -23.97
N ASP A 185 13.38 4.41 -24.03
CA ASP A 185 12.82 5.65 -24.58
C ASP A 185 12.81 6.75 -23.51
N ARG A 186 13.96 7.38 -23.30
CA ARG A 186 14.19 8.41 -22.26
C ARG A 186 13.39 9.71 -22.46
N LYS A 187 12.65 9.83 -23.57
CA LYS A 187 11.80 11.00 -23.85
C LYS A 187 10.41 10.88 -23.24
N ARG A 188 10.03 9.68 -22.78
CA ARG A 188 8.73 9.43 -22.16
C ARG A 188 8.66 9.98 -20.75
N GLN A 189 7.44 10.19 -20.27
CA GLN A 189 7.17 10.66 -18.92
C GLN A 189 7.83 9.76 -17.87
N VAL A 190 7.78 8.44 -18.04
CA VAL A 190 8.57 7.49 -17.26
C VAL A 190 9.44 6.69 -18.20
N TRP A 191 10.71 6.53 -17.88
CA TRP A 191 11.59 5.59 -18.57
C TRP A 191 12.28 4.68 -17.57
N PHE A 192 12.64 3.48 -18.00
CA PHE A 192 13.33 2.49 -17.18
C PHE A 192 14.33 1.69 -18.01
N ALA A 193 15.36 1.20 -17.34
CA ALA A 193 16.36 0.32 -17.93
C ALA A 193 16.94 -0.60 -16.86
N GLY A 194 17.31 -1.81 -17.22
CA GLY A 194 17.97 -2.73 -16.31
C GLY A 194 18.56 -3.95 -16.97
N GLU A 195 19.45 -4.59 -16.25
CA GLU A 195 19.94 -5.93 -16.55
C GLU A 195 19.01 -6.96 -15.92
N TRP A 196 18.77 -8.04 -16.64
CA TRP A 196 18.01 -9.15 -16.12
C TRP A 196 18.86 -9.93 -15.11
N PRO A 197 18.45 -10.06 -13.84
CA PRO A 197 19.27 -10.75 -12.85
C PRO A 197 19.56 -12.20 -13.25
N ALA A 198 20.81 -12.64 -13.10
CA ALA A 198 21.18 -14.04 -13.37
C ALA A 198 20.37 -15.03 -12.49
N LEU A 199 19.96 -14.61 -11.28
CA LEU A 199 19.10 -15.41 -10.42
C LEU A 199 17.69 -15.54 -11.00
N ALA A 200 17.12 -14.47 -11.57
CA ALA A 200 15.84 -14.50 -12.26
C ALA A 200 15.90 -15.34 -13.54
N ALA A 201 17.04 -15.33 -14.24
CA ALA A 201 17.25 -16.17 -15.42
C ALA A 201 17.10 -17.66 -15.09
N LYS A 202 17.61 -18.13 -13.93
CA LYS A 202 17.48 -19.53 -13.48
C LYS A 202 16.03 -19.95 -13.22
N VAL A 203 15.23 -19.06 -12.65
CA VAL A 203 13.79 -19.32 -12.40
C VAL A 203 13.03 -19.41 -13.72
N LEU A 204 13.47 -18.66 -14.73
CA LEU A 204 12.83 -18.54 -16.04
C LEU A 204 13.41 -19.47 -17.10
N GLU A 205 14.26 -20.44 -16.74
CA GLU A 205 14.80 -21.44 -17.67
C GLU A 205 13.70 -22.27 -18.37
N ARG A 206 12.46 -22.23 -17.86
CA ARG A 206 11.28 -22.88 -18.45
C ARG A 206 10.24 -21.90 -18.99
N GLY A 207 10.53 -20.61 -18.96
CA GLY A 207 9.59 -19.55 -19.31
C GLY A 207 9.70 -19.06 -20.76
N PRO A 208 8.80 -18.17 -21.19
CA PRO A 208 8.82 -17.57 -22.53
C PRO A 208 9.98 -16.57 -22.72
N VAL A 209 10.74 -16.22 -21.68
CA VAL A 209 11.80 -15.20 -21.71
C VAL A 209 13.19 -15.78 -21.49
N VAL A 210 13.40 -17.05 -21.85
CA VAL A 210 14.73 -17.67 -21.81
C VAL A 210 15.71 -16.87 -22.66
N GLY A 211 16.86 -16.55 -22.08
CA GLY A 211 17.92 -15.80 -22.75
C GLY A 211 17.76 -14.28 -22.71
N LEU A 212 16.77 -13.73 -21.99
CA LEU A 212 16.66 -12.30 -21.74
C LEU A 212 17.87 -11.79 -20.94
N GLU A 213 18.54 -10.75 -21.44
CA GLU A 213 19.73 -10.15 -20.83
C GLU A 213 19.42 -8.76 -20.27
N ARG A 214 18.66 -7.95 -21.00
CA ARG A 214 18.39 -6.55 -20.64
C ARG A 214 16.98 -6.14 -21.01
N VAL A 215 16.51 -5.12 -20.34
CA VAL A 215 15.27 -4.44 -20.66
C VAL A 215 15.51 -2.94 -20.64
N GLY A 216 14.92 -2.23 -21.59
CA GLY A 216 14.80 -0.78 -21.55
C GLY A 216 13.47 -0.37 -22.13
N GLY A 217 12.85 0.67 -21.58
CA GLY A 217 11.55 1.10 -22.04
C GLY A 217 11.13 2.41 -21.42
N GLY A 218 9.87 2.74 -21.63
CA GLY A 218 9.21 3.87 -21.00
C GLY A 218 7.71 3.85 -21.28
N PHE A 219 7.00 4.68 -20.55
CA PHE A 219 5.58 4.89 -20.75
C PHE A 219 5.16 6.33 -20.51
N ASP A 220 4.11 6.73 -21.21
CA ASP A 220 3.40 7.98 -20.99
C ASP A 220 2.05 7.70 -20.33
N LEU A 221 1.69 8.51 -19.34
CA LEU A 221 0.45 8.43 -18.59
C LEU A 221 -0.51 9.52 -19.09
N GLY A 222 -1.53 9.09 -19.84
CA GLY A 222 -2.68 9.92 -20.23
C GLY A 222 -3.99 9.26 -19.79
N SER A 223 -5.01 9.33 -20.65
CA SER A 223 -6.23 8.50 -20.51
C SER A 223 -5.93 7.01 -20.71
N GLN A 224 -4.88 6.71 -21.48
CA GLN A 224 -4.25 5.40 -21.61
C GLN A 224 -2.78 5.51 -21.21
N MET A 225 -2.23 4.45 -20.63
CA MET A 225 -0.79 4.27 -20.45
C MET A 225 -0.22 3.68 -21.73
N GLN A 226 0.63 4.44 -22.41
CA GLN A 226 1.31 3.99 -23.62
C GLN A 226 2.68 3.43 -23.26
N LEU A 227 2.80 2.11 -23.21
CA LEU A 227 4.04 1.41 -22.90
C LEU A 227 4.82 1.08 -24.17
N VAL A 228 6.12 1.34 -24.14
CA VAL A 228 7.10 0.80 -25.08
C VAL A 228 8.25 0.19 -24.30
N ALA A 229 8.51 -1.10 -24.50
CA ALA A 229 9.63 -1.80 -23.89
C ALA A 229 10.39 -2.60 -24.94
N THR A 230 11.70 -2.56 -24.87
CA THR A 230 12.62 -3.33 -25.70
C THR A 230 13.27 -4.39 -24.81
N LEU A 231 13.02 -5.65 -25.14
CA LEU A 231 13.59 -6.81 -24.47
C LEU A 231 14.79 -7.29 -25.30
N GLU A 232 15.97 -7.29 -24.71
CA GLU A 232 17.18 -7.73 -25.39
C GLU A 232 17.57 -9.14 -24.97
N PHE A 233 17.64 -10.04 -25.94
CA PHE A 233 18.02 -11.44 -25.75
C PHE A 233 19.46 -11.69 -26.15
N ARG A 234 20.01 -12.81 -25.66
CA ARG A 234 21.36 -13.29 -25.98
C ARG A 234 21.61 -13.35 -27.49
N ASP A 235 20.64 -13.85 -28.25
CA ASP A 235 20.73 -14.05 -29.69
C ASP A 235 19.34 -13.97 -30.36
N ASP A 236 19.34 -13.83 -31.68
CA ASP A 236 18.13 -13.73 -32.52
C ASP A 236 17.22 -14.96 -32.38
N ALA A 237 17.79 -16.14 -32.17
CA ALA A 237 17.03 -17.38 -31.98
C ALA A 237 16.23 -17.34 -30.68
N SER A 238 16.87 -16.90 -29.59
CA SER A 238 16.23 -16.71 -28.28
C SER A 238 15.14 -15.64 -28.35
N ALA A 239 15.38 -14.52 -29.03
CA ALA A 239 14.38 -13.46 -29.24
C ALA A 239 13.17 -13.95 -30.04
N SER A 240 13.41 -14.68 -31.14
CA SER A 240 12.33 -15.25 -31.96
C SER A 240 11.51 -16.27 -31.18
N ALA A 241 12.17 -17.17 -30.45
CA ALA A 241 11.49 -18.16 -29.61
C ALA A 241 10.65 -17.48 -28.52
N ALA A 242 11.21 -16.45 -27.88
CA ALA A 242 10.51 -15.69 -26.86
C ALA A 242 9.29 -14.98 -27.42
N LYS A 243 9.41 -14.31 -28.57
CA LYS A 243 8.26 -13.69 -29.24
C LYS A 243 7.15 -14.70 -29.53
N THR A 244 7.48 -15.85 -30.12
CA THR A 244 6.48 -16.90 -30.40
C THR A 244 5.78 -17.38 -29.14
N ALA A 245 6.54 -17.58 -28.04
CA ALA A 245 5.97 -18.00 -26.77
C ALA A 245 5.06 -16.91 -26.15
N LEU A 246 5.49 -15.65 -26.19
CA LEU A 246 4.71 -14.51 -25.72
C LEU A 246 3.42 -14.29 -26.53
N ASP A 247 3.48 -14.43 -27.87
CA ASP A 247 2.30 -14.38 -28.74
C ASP A 247 1.29 -15.48 -28.37
N ALA A 248 1.76 -16.72 -28.18
CA ALA A 248 0.91 -17.83 -27.78
C ALA A 248 0.25 -17.59 -26.41
N GLN A 249 1.01 -17.13 -25.42
CA GLN A 249 0.49 -16.77 -24.10
C GLN A 249 -0.53 -15.63 -24.17
N LYS A 250 -0.26 -14.59 -24.97
CA LYS A 250 -1.22 -13.51 -25.21
C LYS A 250 -2.53 -14.08 -25.76
N THR A 251 -2.48 -14.93 -26.78
CA THR A 251 -3.68 -15.54 -27.36
C THR A 251 -4.47 -16.36 -26.35
N GLU A 252 -3.80 -17.23 -25.60
CA GLU A 252 -4.44 -18.05 -24.56
C GLU A 252 -5.06 -17.17 -23.46
N PHE A 253 -4.34 -16.14 -23.02
CA PHE A 253 -4.82 -15.26 -21.96
C PHE A 253 -6.02 -14.44 -22.40
N VAL A 254 -6.01 -13.88 -23.62
CA VAL A 254 -7.17 -13.21 -24.21
C VAL A 254 -8.37 -14.15 -24.29
N ALA A 255 -8.16 -15.40 -24.74
CA ALA A 255 -9.24 -16.38 -24.82
C ALA A 255 -9.85 -16.69 -23.44
N ARG A 256 -9.01 -16.85 -22.41
CA ARG A 256 -9.46 -17.06 -21.03
C ARG A 256 -10.26 -15.87 -20.50
N MET A 257 -9.74 -14.65 -20.64
CA MET A 257 -10.42 -13.43 -20.22
C MET A 257 -11.80 -13.29 -20.87
N LYS A 258 -11.89 -13.53 -22.18
CA LYS A 258 -13.17 -13.54 -22.91
C LYS A 258 -14.14 -14.60 -22.38
N SER A 259 -13.64 -15.79 -22.04
CA SER A 259 -14.48 -16.86 -21.49
C SER A 259 -15.04 -16.54 -20.09
N GLU A 260 -14.30 -15.74 -19.31
CA GLU A 260 -14.69 -15.26 -17.98
C GLU A 260 -15.45 -13.92 -18.02
N GLN A 261 -15.79 -13.42 -19.23
CA GLN A 261 -16.42 -12.10 -19.45
C GLN A 261 -15.61 -10.93 -18.88
N ILE A 262 -14.29 -11.10 -18.77
CA ILE A 262 -13.39 -10.03 -18.32
C ILE A 262 -12.95 -9.23 -19.56
N PRO A 263 -13.06 -7.88 -19.52
CA PRO A 263 -12.58 -7.00 -20.58
C PRO A 263 -11.15 -7.34 -21.00
N SER A 264 -10.94 -7.62 -22.29
CA SER A 264 -9.67 -8.12 -22.85
C SER A 264 -8.96 -7.12 -23.76
N GLU A 265 -9.55 -5.93 -23.94
CA GLU A 265 -9.11 -4.88 -24.85
C GLU A 265 -7.66 -4.44 -24.56
N MET A 266 -7.26 -4.47 -23.29
CA MET A 266 -5.88 -4.19 -22.86
C MET A 266 -4.87 -5.17 -23.46
N LEU A 267 -5.20 -6.45 -23.51
CA LEU A 267 -4.27 -7.47 -24.02
C LEU A 267 -4.24 -7.45 -25.54
N GLU A 268 -5.36 -7.12 -26.16
CA GLU A 268 -5.45 -6.96 -27.61
C GLU A 268 -4.52 -5.85 -28.12
N SER A 269 -4.34 -4.77 -27.34
CA SER A 269 -3.43 -3.66 -27.68
C SER A 269 -1.93 -4.03 -27.66
N VAL A 270 -1.55 -5.16 -27.07
CA VAL A 270 -0.14 -5.57 -26.96
C VAL A 270 0.42 -5.97 -28.34
N ALA A 271 1.24 -5.14 -28.95
CA ALA A 271 2.00 -5.49 -30.15
C ALA A 271 3.40 -6.00 -29.77
N LEU A 272 3.80 -7.12 -30.39
CA LEU A 272 5.14 -7.68 -30.27
C LEU A 272 5.82 -7.62 -31.64
N GLU A 273 6.96 -6.96 -31.71
CA GLU A 273 7.78 -6.81 -32.92
C GLU A 273 9.17 -7.44 -32.69
N LEU A 274 9.70 -8.14 -33.69
CA LEU A 274 11.05 -8.70 -33.64
C LEU A 274 12.01 -7.81 -34.43
N ASP A 275 13.12 -7.43 -33.82
CA ASP A 275 14.22 -6.68 -34.46
C ASP A 275 15.57 -7.31 -34.07
N GLY A 276 16.04 -8.27 -34.87
CA GLY A 276 17.23 -9.07 -34.54
C GLY A 276 17.08 -9.79 -33.20
N ARG A 277 17.95 -9.45 -32.23
CA ARG A 277 17.93 -9.98 -30.86
C ARG A 277 16.99 -9.22 -29.91
N HIS A 278 16.24 -8.25 -30.41
CA HIS A 278 15.31 -7.44 -29.63
C HIS A 278 13.87 -7.85 -29.89
N VAL A 279 13.07 -7.95 -28.83
CA VAL A 279 11.61 -8.00 -28.91
C VAL A 279 11.07 -6.68 -28.39
N VAL A 280 10.45 -5.89 -29.27
CA VAL A 280 9.81 -4.62 -28.91
C VAL A 280 8.35 -4.90 -28.58
N VAL A 281 7.98 -4.56 -27.36
CA VAL A 281 6.63 -4.64 -26.81
C VAL A 281 6.03 -3.24 -26.83
N ARG A 282 4.86 -3.10 -27.44
CA ARG A 282 4.04 -1.87 -27.39
C ARG A 282 2.69 -2.21 -26.81
N SER A 283 2.14 -1.37 -25.96
CA SER A 283 0.79 -1.60 -25.42
C SER A 283 0.15 -0.28 -25.03
N ASP A 284 -1.14 -0.15 -25.32
CA ASP A 284 -2.00 0.90 -24.80
C ASP A 284 -2.90 0.29 -23.72
N VAL A 285 -2.63 0.64 -22.47
CA VAL A 285 -3.35 0.11 -21.32
C VAL A 285 -4.35 1.16 -20.83
N PRO A 286 -5.66 0.86 -20.72
CA PRO A 286 -6.64 1.79 -20.18
C PRO A 286 -6.52 1.90 -18.65
N ILE A 287 -5.40 2.44 -18.17
CA ILE A 287 -5.02 2.46 -16.76
C ILE A 287 -6.04 3.19 -15.88
N VAL A 288 -6.69 4.22 -16.41
CA VAL A 288 -7.76 4.95 -15.74
C VAL A 288 -8.93 4.02 -15.38
N GLN A 289 -9.33 3.14 -16.31
CA GLN A 289 -10.40 2.16 -16.11
C GLN A 289 -9.96 1.06 -15.13
N LEU A 290 -8.71 0.59 -15.25
CA LEU A 290 -8.17 -0.43 -14.34
C LEU A 290 -8.11 0.05 -12.90
N VAL A 291 -7.67 1.29 -12.68
CA VAL A 291 -7.67 1.91 -11.35
C VAL A 291 -9.09 1.99 -10.81
N GLU A 292 -10.07 2.38 -11.63
CA GLU A 292 -11.49 2.41 -11.27
C GLU A 292 -12.04 1.05 -10.83
N GLN A 293 -11.80 0.01 -11.64
CA GLN A 293 -12.23 -1.35 -11.37
C GLN A 293 -11.55 -1.91 -10.11
N SER A 294 -10.26 -1.63 -9.95
CA SER A 294 -9.48 -2.05 -8.79
C SER A 294 -9.97 -1.38 -7.52
N LEU A 295 -10.30 -0.09 -7.56
CA LEU A 295 -10.83 0.64 -6.41
C LEU A 295 -12.23 0.16 -6.03
N ALA A 296 -13.11 -0.14 -7.00
CA ALA A 296 -14.41 -0.72 -6.71
C ALA A 296 -14.25 -2.09 -6.02
N SER A 297 -13.34 -2.92 -6.52
CA SER A 297 -13.03 -4.23 -5.93
C SER A 297 -12.43 -4.10 -4.53
N PHE A 298 -11.52 -3.14 -4.33
CA PHE A 298 -10.89 -2.86 -3.05
C PHE A 298 -11.89 -2.31 -2.03
N ARG A 299 -12.78 -1.39 -2.42
CA ARG A 299 -13.87 -0.91 -1.56
C ARG A 299 -14.75 -2.06 -1.11
N GLY A 300 -15.20 -2.91 -2.05
CA GLY A 300 -15.96 -4.11 -1.71
C GLY A 300 -15.16 -5.08 -0.81
N TYR A 301 -13.85 -5.21 -1.01
CA TYR A 301 -12.99 -6.00 -0.12
C TYR A 301 -12.89 -5.39 1.28
N MET A 302 -12.71 -4.07 1.40
CA MET A 302 -12.60 -3.37 2.67
C MET A 302 -13.92 -3.39 3.45
N VAL A 303 -15.06 -3.24 2.76
CA VAL A 303 -16.39 -3.44 3.37
C VAL A 303 -16.54 -4.88 3.84
N ARG A 304 -16.20 -5.86 3.00
CA ARG A 304 -16.19 -7.28 3.41
C ARG A 304 -15.24 -7.56 4.57
N SER A 305 -14.06 -6.94 4.63
CA SER A 305 -13.12 -7.13 5.74
C SER A 305 -13.64 -6.50 7.03
N LYS A 306 -14.38 -5.39 6.96
CA LYS A 306 -15.09 -4.81 8.12
C LYS A 306 -16.17 -5.79 8.61
N THR A 307 -17.00 -6.35 7.73
CA THR A 307 -18.04 -7.31 8.12
C THR A 307 -17.50 -8.64 8.66
N VAL A 308 -16.28 -9.05 8.27
CA VAL A 308 -15.61 -10.23 8.83
C VAL A 308 -15.37 -10.09 10.33
N GLU A 309 -15.05 -8.90 10.82
CA GLU A 309 -14.86 -8.64 12.25
C GLU A 309 -16.13 -8.97 13.06
N ALA A 310 -17.29 -8.47 12.63
CA ALA A 310 -18.58 -8.79 13.25
C ALA A 310 -18.88 -10.30 13.24
N ARG A 311 -18.67 -10.97 12.09
CA ARG A 311 -18.91 -12.42 11.98
C ARG A 311 -18.00 -13.22 12.91
N LEU A 312 -16.71 -12.87 13.00
CA LEU A 312 -15.75 -13.55 13.85
C LEU A 312 -16.07 -13.34 15.34
N ASN A 313 -16.38 -12.11 15.75
CA ASN A 313 -16.69 -11.81 17.15
C ASN A 313 -18.04 -12.39 17.58
N LEU A 314 -19.08 -12.33 16.74
CA LEU A 314 -20.36 -13.03 16.98
C LEU A 314 -20.18 -14.55 17.03
N GLY A 315 -19.31 -15.11 16.18
CA GLY A 315 -18.94 -16.53 16.22
C GLY A 315 -18.18 -16.90 17.50
N SER A 316 -17.33 -16.01 18.01
CA SER A 316 -16.64 -16.19 19.29
C SER A 316 -17.62 -16.20 20.46
N MET A 317 -18.50 -15.19 20.54
CA MET A 317 -19.56 -15.13 21.55
C MET A 317 -20.48 -16.36 21.53
N TRP A 318 -20.83 -16.86 20.34
CA TRP A 318 -21.62 -18.09 20.19
C TRP A 318 -20.92 -19.31 20.80
N ARG A 319 -19.61 -19.48 20.55
CA ARG A 319 -18.83 -20.56 21.17
C ARG A 319 -18.71 -20.39 22.69
N SER A 320 -18.53 -19.17 23.17
CA SER A 320 -18.57 -18.88 24.61
C SER A 320 -19.92 -19.22 25.24
N LEU A 321 -21.03 -18.95 24.54
CA LEU A 321 -22.37 -19.36 24.99
C LEU A 321 -22.52 -20.88 25.04
N GLN A 322 -21.97 -21.61 24.06
CA GLN A 322 -21.95 -23.08 24.10
C GLN A 322 -21.23 -23.60 25.34
N TYR A 323 -20.05 -23.03 25.64
CA TYR A 323 -19.29 -23.39 26.82
C TYR A 323 -20.05 -23.08 28.12
N ALA A 324 -20.61 -21.87 28.23
CA ALA A 324 -21.39 -21.45 29.39
C ALA A 324 -22.67 -22.28 29.59
N ALA A 325 -23.26 -22.79 28.50
CA ALA A 325 -24.45 -23.62 28.54
C ALA A 325 -24.19 -25.05 29.06
N THR A 326 -22.98 -25.58 28.90
CA THR A 326 -22.64 -26.96 29.24
C THR A 326 -21.91 -27.12 30.57
N GLU A 327 -21.14 -26.12 30.98
CA GLU A 327 -20.22 -26.25 32.13
C GLU A 327 -20.62 -25.38 33.31
N GLU A 328 -20.38 -25.89 34.52
CA GLU A 328 -20.34 -25.04 35.71
C GLU A 328 -19.12 -24.13 35.62
N ARG A 329 -19.31 -22.86 35.96
CA ARG A 329 -18.29 -21.82 35.79
C ARG A 329 -18.12 -21.01 37.04
N VAL A 330 -16.95 -20.43 37.26
CA VAL A 330 -16.74 -19.49 38.35
C VAL A 330 -17.32 -18.13 37.92
N GLY A 331 -18.32 -17.64 38.65
CA GLY A 331 -18.91 -16.33 38.49
C GLY A 331 -17.94 -15.21 38.89
N ALA A 332 -18.29 -13.97 38.56
CA ALA A 332 -17.45 -12.80 38.86
C ALA A 332 -17.24 -12.60 40.38
N ASP A 333 -18.12 -13.14 41.22
CA ASP A 333 -18.04 -13.17 42.68
C ASP A 333 -17.23 -14.35 43.25
N GLY A 334 -16.68 -15.20 42.38
CA GLY A 334 -15.95 -16.42 42.76
C GLY A 334 -16.85 -17.61 43.07
N ALA A 335 -18.18 -17.47 43.01
CA ALA A 335 -19.11 -18.57 43.26
C ALA A 335 -19.30 -19.45 42.00
N LEU A 336 -19.65 -20.73 42.16
CA LEU A 336 -20.00 -21.55 41.00
C LEU A 336 -21.37 -21.11 40.45
N ALA A 337 -21.38 -20.62 39.22
CA ALA A 337 -22.59 -20.37 38.44
C ALA A 337 -22.99 -21.66 37.71
N PRO A 338 -24.28 -22.05 37.78
CA PRO A 338 -24.75 -23.26 37.11
C PRO A 338 -24.66 -23.11 35.60
N ALA A 339 -24.50 -24.26 34.92
CA ALA A 339 -24.56 -24.34 33.47
C ALA A 339 -25.88 -23.72 32.95
N GLY A 340 -25.75 -22.84 31.96
CA GLY A 340 -26.88 -22.10 31.40
C GLY A 340 -26.48 -20.72 30.87
N CYS A 341 -27.48 -19.96 30.44
CA CYS A 341 -27.25 -18.67 29.81
C CYS A 341 -26.68 -17.64 30.80
N PRO A 342 -25.75 -16.78 30.38
CA PRO A 342 -25.18 -15.74 31.22
C PRO A 342 -26.18 -14.60 31.41
N THR A 343 -27.10 -14.75 32.35
CA THR A 343 -28.22 -13.81 32.53
C THR A 343 -28.04 -12.80 33.66
N GLY A 344 -26.94 -12.93 34.43
CA GLY A 344 -26.77 -12.19 35.68
C GLY A 344 -27.90 -12.43 36.69
N GLY A 345 -28.55 -13.60 36.63
CA GLY A 345 -29.68 -13.96 37.51
C GLY A 345 -31.04 -13.41 37.07
N ARG A 346 -31.14 -12.73 35.93
CA ARG A 346 -32.39 -12.13 35.43
C ARG A 346 -33.14 -13.07 34.49
N ALA A 347 -34.48 -13.03 34.52
CA ALA A 347 -35.33 -13.84 33.64
C ALA A 347 -35.22 -13.43 32.16
N GLU A 348 -35.09 -12.13 31.90
CA GLU A 348 -34.89 -11.56 30.56
C GLU A 348 -34.05 -10.30 30.70
N GLY A 349 -33.40 -9.88 29.62
CA GLY A 349 -32.61 -8.66 29.62
C GLY A 349 -31.62 -8.56 28.47
N SER A 350 -30.75 -7.57 28.61
CA SER A 350 -29.63 -7.28 27.72
C SER A 350 -28.37 -7.07 28.57
N ALA A 351 -27.21 -7.37 27.97
CA ALA A 351 -25.90 -7.06 28.55
C ALA A 351 -25.64 -5.55 28.50
N GLY A 352 -26.33 -4.84 27.61
CA GLY A 352 -26.12 -3.44 27.29
C GLY A 352 -25.12 -3.33 26.13
N ILE A 353 -25.42 -2.46 25.18
CA ILE A 353 -24.54 -2.21 24.03
C ILE A 353 -23.17 -1.74 24.54
N THR A 354 -22.14 -2.51 24.22
CA THR A 354 -20.78 -2.33 24.74
C THR A 354 -19.75 -2.30 23.60
N PRO A 355 -18.91 -1.24 23.48
CA PRO A 355 -19.07 0.03 24.18
C PRO A 355 -20.40 0.72 23.84
N PRO A 356 -20.86 1.72 24.61
CA PRO A 356 -22.04 2.50 24.27
C PRO A 356 -21.96 3.13 22.86
N LEU A 357 -23.10 3.26 22.17
CA LEU A 357 -23.17 3.77 20.78
C LEU A 357 -22.75 5.25 20.64
N GLU A 358 -22.68 6.00 21.74
CA GLU A 358 -22.14 7.36 21.71
C GLU A 358 -20.63 7.43 21.48
N ILE A 359 -19.91 6.31 21.61
CA ILE A 359 -18.48 6.22 21.35
C ILE A 359 -18.27 5.94 19.85
N ASP A 360 -17.56 6.82 19.15
CA ASP A 360 -17.27 6.63 17.73
C ASP A 360 -16.20 5.55 17.52
N CYS A 361 -16.65 4.33 17.18
CA CYS A 361 -15.77 3.22 16.83
C CYS A 361 -15.58 3.03 15.32
N SER A 362 -16.05 3.95 14.47
CA SER A 362 -15.89 3.85 13.00
C SER A 362 -14.42 3.76 12.56
N LYS A 363 -13.52 4.39 13.33
CA LYS A 363 -12.07 4.43 13.10
C LYS A 363 -11.29 3.32 13.83
N GLY A 364 -11.98 2.50 14.62
CA GLY A 364 -11.38 1.48 15.47
C GLY A 364 -11.15 1.96 16.90
N CYS A 365 -11.80 1.28 17.84
CA CYS A 365 -11.69 1.48 19.28
C CYS A 365 -10.82 0.40 19.93
N VAL A 366 -10.13 0.76 21.01
CA VAL A 366 -9.36 -0.14 21.88
C VAL A 366 -9.85 0.05 23.32
N ALA A 367 -10.25 -1.05 23.96
CA ALA A 367 -10.64 -1.05 25.36
C ALA A 367 -9.49 -0.59 26.27
N GLY A 368 -9.77 0.28 27.23
CA GLY A 368 -8.79 0.91 28.12
C GLY A 368 -8.10 2.15 27.55
N ARG A 369 -8.19 2.39 26.23
CA ARG A 369 -7.73 3.64 25.58
C ARG A 369 -8.88 4.55 25.22
N ASP A 370 -9.83 4.02 24.45
CA ASP A 370 -10.92 4.82 23.86
C ASP A 370 -12.21 4.74 24.70
N TYR A 371 -12.33 3.71 25.53
CA TYR A 371 -13.40 3.54 26.51
C TYR A 371 -12.95 2.64 27.67
N ASP A 372 -13.69 2.62 28.77
CA ASP A 372 -13.31 1.83 29.95
C ASP A 372 -13.41 0.32 29.70
N ALA A 373 -12.29 -0.41 29.87
CA ALA A 373 -12.25 -1.86 29.74
C ALA A 373 -13.09 -2.58 30.82
N ALA A 374 -13.40 -1.92 31.93
CA ALA A 374 -14.28 -2.45 32.98
C ALA A 374 -15.68 -2.81 32.45
N LEU A 375 -16.13 -2.15 31.37
CA LEU A 375 -17.43 -2.45 30.75
C LEU A 375 -17.56 -3.92 30.28
N TRP A 376 -16.45 -4.57 29.92
CA TRP A 376 -16.44 -6.00 29.57
C TRP A 376 -16.26 -6.89 30.80
N ARG A 377 -15.37 -6.51 31.70
CA ARG A 377 -14.89 -7.40 32.78
C ARG A 377 -15.76 -7.38 34.02
N GLU A 378 -16.38 -6.24 34.32
CA GLU A 378 -17.25 -6.06 35.49
C GLU A 378 -18.72 -6.30 35.15
N ASN A 379 -19.09 -6.29 33.86
CA ASN A 379 -20.42 -6.68 33.44
C ASN A 379 -20.63 -8.19 33.64
N PRO A 380 -21.62 -8.61 34.45
CA PRO A 380 -21.79 -10.01 34.82
C PRO A 380 -22.17 -10.92 33.64
N VAL A 381 -22.64 -10.36 32.51
CA VAL A 381 -22.97 -11.11 31.29
C VAL A 381 -21.74 -11.27 30.40
N TRP A 382 -21.00 -10.20 30.13
CA TRP A 382 -19.79 -10.26 29.30
C TRP A 382 -18.67 -11.07 29.95
N SER A 383 -18.43 -10.83 31.24
CA SER A 383 -17.48 -11.60 32.04
C SER A 383 -17.83 -13.09 32.04
N ALA A 384 -19.12 -13.42 32.16
CA ALA A 384 -19.61 -14.79 32.10
C ALA A 384 -19.37 -15.49 30.75
N LEU A 385 -19.34 -14.73 29.65
CA LEU A 385 -18.95 -15.23 28.33
C LEU A 385 -17.44 -15.29 28.12
N SER A 386 -16.65 -14.72 29.03
CA SER A 386 -15.22 -14.46 28.78
C SER A 386 -15.00 -13.77 27.43
N PHE A 387 -15.90 -12.84 27.08
CA PHE A 387 -15.84 -12.10 25.83
C PHE A 387 -15.39 -10.67 26.09
N GLU A 388 -14.29 -10.30 25.43
CA GLU A 388 -13.77 -8.96 25.25
C GLU A 388 -13.26 -8.92 23.80
N PRO A 389 -13.59 -7.89 22.99
CA PRO A 389 -13.07 -7.82 21.64
C PRO A 389 -11.55 -7.78 21.66
N PHE A 390 -10.92 -8.57 20.79
CA PHE A 390 -9.47 -8.56 20.66
C PHE A 390 -9.01 -7.27 19.96
N GLU A 391 -7.99 -6.61 20.51
CA GLU A 391 -7.32 -5.44 19.92
C GLU A 391 -8.27 -4.29 19.50
N THR A 392 -8.04 -3.72 18.32
CA THR A 392 -8.82 -2.63 17.75
C THR A 392 -10.07 -3.19 17.07
N HIS A 393 -11.26 -2.74 17.47
CA HIS A 393 -12.55 -3.19 16.94
C HIS A 393 -13.42 -2.00 16.49
N ARG A 394 -14.33 -2.24 15.56
CA ARG A 394 -15.23 -1.22 14.95
C ARG A 394 -16.68 -1.36 15.38
N TYR A 395 -17.00 -2.42 16.11
CA TYR A 395 -18.37 -2.77 16.43
C TYR A 395 -18.66 -2.62 17.91
N HIS A 396 -19.90 -2.23 18.18
CA HIS A 396 -20.53 -2.32 19.48
C HIS A 396 -21.26 -3.65 19.57
N TYR A 397 -21.24 -4.32 20.71
CA TYR A 397 -21.86 -5.63 20.87
C TYR A 397 -22.96 -5.62 21.91
N ASP A 398 -23.99 -6.43 21.69
CA ASP A 398 -25.02 -6.71 22.69
C ASP A 398 -25.38 -8.20 22.71
N LEU A 399 -25.80 -8.67 23.89
CA LEU A 399 -26.41 -9.98 24.08
C LEU A 399 -27.75 -9.77 24.77
N GLU A 400 -28.82 -10.05 24.03
CA GLU A 400 -30.19 -10.10 24.56
C GLU A 400 -30.58 -11.53 24.88
N TRP A 401 -31.33 -11.75 25.96
CA TRP A 401 -31.85 -13.08 26.32
C TRP A 401 -33.24 -13.05 26.94
N LYS A 402 -33.88 -14.21 26.89
CA LYS A 402 -35.13 -14.52 27.57
C LYS A 402 -35.14 -15.97 28.03
N ASN A 403 -35.27 -16.20 29.34
CA ASN A 403 -35.35 -17.53 29.92
C ASN A 403 -36.76 -18.10 29.70
N ALA A 404 -36.84 -19.25 29.04
CA ALA A 404 -38.09 -19.96 28.84
C ALA A 404 -38.41 -20.87 30.05
N SER A 405 -37.38 -21.47 30.65
CA SER A 405 -37.47 -22.32 31.86
C SER A 405 -36.08 -22.46 32.49
N PRO A 406 -35.93 -23.05 33.70
CA PRO A 406 -34.60 -23.42 34.20
C PRO A 406 -33.83 -24.25 33.16
N GLY A 407 -32.59 -23.85 32.84
CA GLY A 407 -31.75 -24.50 31.83
C GLY A 407 -32.17 -24.29 30.38
N ARG A 408 -33.12 -23.38 30.09
CA ARG A 408 -33.52 -23.02 28.71
C ARG A 408 -33.63 -21.51 28.53
N CYS A 409 -32.95 -20.96 27.53
CA CYS A 409 -33.11 -19.56 27.16
C CYS A 409 -33.07 -19.37 25.64
N GLU A 410 -33.75 -18.34 25.17
CA GLU A 410 -33.57 -17.77 23.83
C GLU A 410 -32.60 -16.60 23.95
N PHE A 411 -31.76 -16.39 22.96
CA PHE A 411 -30.83 -15.28 22.93
C PHE A 411 -30.61 -14.72 21.53
N THR A 412 -30.15 -13.47 21.47
CA THR A 412 -29.70 -12.80 20.25
C THR A 412 -28.41 -12.05 20.53
N LEU A 413 -27.34 -12.41 19.81
CA LEU A 413 -26.09 -11.68 19.76
C LEU A 413 -26.19 -10.61 18.68
N LYS A 414 -25.77 -9.38 18.97
CA LYS A 414 -25.80 -8.26 18.02
C LYS A 414 -24.43 -7.60 17.93
N ALA A 415 -24.07 -7.14 16.74
CA ALA A 415 -22.95 -6.26 16.48
C ALA A 415 -23.42 -5.06 15.66
N PHE A 416 -23.12 -3.84 16.10
CA PHE A 416 -23.51 -2.58 15.47
C PHE A 416 -22.24 -1.86 15.02
N GLY A 417 -22.08 -1.60 13.73
CA GLY A 417 -20.90 -0.91 13.20
C GLY A 417 -21.30 0.30 12.39
N ASP A 418 -20.79 1.47 12.76
CA ASP A 418 -20.84 2.69 11.95
C ASP A 418 -19.67 2.63 10.95
N LEU A 419 -19.89 1.99 9.80
CA LEU A 419 -18.79 1.57 8.92
C LEU A 419 -18.25 2.70 8.03
N ASP A 420 -18.99 3.79 7.88
CA ASP A 420 -18.66 4.97 7.09
C ASP A 420 -18.68 6.28 7.91
N GLY A 421 -19.06 6.23 9.20
CA GLY A 421 -18.97 7.35 10.14
C GLY A 421 -20.17 8.29 10.08
N ASP A 422 -21.31 7.85 9.54
CA ASP A 422 -22.52 8.64 9.38
C ASP A 422 -23.53 8.47 10.55
N ARG A 423 -23.19 7.60 11.52
CA ARG A 423 -24.01 7.19 12.67
C ARG A 423 -25.24 6.35 12.32
N VAL A 424 -25.28 5.77 11.12
CA VAL A 424 -26.20 4.71 10.73
C VAL A 424 -25.46 3.38 10.87
N TYR A 425 -25.98 2.50 11.72
CA TYR A 425 -25.28 1.29 12.10
C TYR A 425 -25.68 0.10 11.22
N SER A 426 -24.71 -0.47 10.52
CA SER A 426 -24.83 -1.82 10.00
C SER A 426 -24.95 -2.80 11.16
N THR A 427 -26.06 -3.54 11.20
CA THR A 427 -26.39 -4.43 12.30
C THR A 427 -26.27 -5.88 11.88
N PHE A 428 -25.47 -6.66 12.60
CA PHE A 428 -25.33 -8.10 12.44
C PHE A 428 -25.95 -8.78 13.65
N ALA A 429 -26.87 -9.70 13.42
CA ALA A 429 -27.56 -10.41 14.49
C ALA A 429 -27.45 -11.93 14.31
N ARG A 430 -27.26 -12.65 15.41
CA ARG A 430 -27.29 -14.11 15.46
C ARG A 430 -28.13 -14.57 16.63
N SER A 431 -29.25 -15.22 16.34
CA SER A 431 -30.19 -15.72 17.35
C SER A 431 -30.08 -17.22 17.51
N GLY A 432 -30.36 -17.69 18.73
CA GLY A 432 -30.36 -19.10 19.07
C GLY A 432 -31.11 -19.40 20.36
N THR A 433 -31.14 -20.69 20.69
CA THR A 433 -31.77 -21.23 21.90
C THR A 433 -30.80 -22.15 22.58
N VAL A 434 -30.68 -22.02 23.90
CA VAL A 434 -30.02 -22.99 24.76
C VAL A 434 -31.08 -23.94 25.31
N ALA A 435 -30.91 -25.24 25.12
CA ALA A 435 -31.77 -26.27 25.71
C ALA A 435 -30.97 -27.55 25.97
N ALA A 436 -31.12 -28.10 27.18
CA ALA A 436 -30.43 -29.34 27.60
C ALA A 436 -28.91 -29.30 27.40
N GLY A 437 -28.29 -28.13 27.64
CA GLY A 437 -26.86 -27.90 27.43
C GLY A 437 -26.44 -27.76 25.97
N LEU A 438 -27.35 -27.78 25.01
CA LEU A 438 -27.06 -27.57 23.59
C LEU A 438 -27.50 -26.18 23.15
N VAL A 439 -26.72 -25.58 22.24
CA VAL A 439 -27.02 -24.29 21.62
C VAL A 439 -27.42 -24.54 20.17
N GLU A 440 -28.67 -24.24 19.84
CA GLU A 440 -29.26 -24.39 18.50
C GLU A 440 -29.60 -23.02 17.90
N GLY A 441 -29.51 -22.87 16.58
CA GLY A 441 -29.91 -21.65 15.89
C GLY A 441 -29.17 -21.44 14.57
N ALA A 442 -29.22 -20.20 14.05
CA ALA A 442 -28.60 -19.87 12.77
C ALA A 442 -27.07 -20.08 12.82
N GLN A 443 -26.51 -20.67 11.77
CA GLN A 443 -25.06 -20.88 11.66
C GLN A 443 -24.31 -19.58 11.35
N GLU A 444 -24.95 -18.69 10.58
CA GLU A 444 -24.40 -17.40 10.16
C GLU A 444 -25.25 -16.24 10.70
N PRO A 445 -24.65 -15.08 11.02
CA PRO A 445 -25.42 -13.90 11.39
C PRO A 445 -26.17 -13.33 10.18
N THR A 446 -27.37 -12.83 10.41
CA THR A 446 -28.12 -12.00 9.46
C THR A 446 -27.67 -10.56 9.57
N ALA A 447 -27.51 -9.87 8.44
CA ALA A 447 -27.15 -8.46 8.42
C ALA A 447 -28.33 -7.60 7.95
N THR A 448 -28.47 -6.41 8.53
CA THR A 448 -29.43 -5.37 8.14
C THR A 448 -28.71 -4.03 8.05
N ASP A 449 -29.11 -3.21 7.08
CA ASP A 449 -28.50 -1.90 6.82
C ASP A 449 -26.98 -1.99 6.60
N GLU A 450 -26.52 -3.03 5.88
CA GLU A 450 -25.12 -3.11 5.44
C GLU A 450 -24.84 -1.91 4.54
N ALA A 451 -23.93 -1.03 4.97
CA ALA A 451 -23.41 0.03 4.13
C ALA A 451 -22.71 -0.62 2.92
N GLU A 452 -23.20 -0.30 1.71
CA GLU A 452 -22.65 -0.81 0.43
C GLU A 452 -21.30 -0.20 0.05
#